data_AF-B8JJ72-F1
#
_entry.id   AF-B8JJ72-F1
#
_cell.length_a   1.000
_cell.length_b   1.000
_cell.length_c   1.000
_cell.angle_alpha   90.00
_cell.angle_beta   90.00
_cell.angle_gamma   90.00
#
_symmetry.space_group_name_H-M   'P 1'
#
loop_
_entity.id
_entity.type
_entity.pdbx_description
1 polymer ?
#
loop_
_entity_poly.entity_id
_entity_poly.type
_entity_poly.pdbx_seq_one_letter_code
_entity_poly.pdbx_strand_id
1 'polypeptide(L)'
;MTIVDELGKASAKAQHLPAPITSALRMQSNRHVIYILKDTSARPAGKGAIIGFLKVGYKKLFVLDDREAHNEVEPLCILDFYIHESVQRHGHGRELFQHMLQKERVEPHQLAIDRPSPKLLKFLNKHYNLETTVPQVNNFVIFEGFFAHQHRPPTSSLRATRHSRAAVADPIPAAPARKL
;
A
#
# COMPACT_ATOMS: atom_id res chain seq x y z
N MET A 1 18.66 4.30 15.20
CA MET A 1 18.17 4.81 13.90
C MET A 1 17.50 3.66 13.18
N THR A 2 16.23 3.78 12.79
CA THR A 2 15.49 2.66 12.18
C THR A 2 15.59 2.71 10.66
N ILE A 3 15.59 1.56 9.99
CA ILE A 3 15.64 1.44 8.52
C ILE A 3 14.51 2.24 7.86
N VAL A 4 13.31 2.22 8.44
CA VAL A 4 12.11 2.89 7.90
C VAL A 4 12.27 4.42 7.92
N ASP A 5 12.87 4.99 8.97
CA ASP A 5 13.06 6.44 9.05
C ASP A 5 14.01 6.95 7.96
N GLU A 6 15.09 6.21 7.68
CA GLU A 6 16.05 6.57 6.64
C GLU A 6 15.48 6.41 5.23
N LEU A 7 14.72 5.34 4.98
CA LEU A 7 14.00 5.17 3.73
C LEU A 7 12.99 6.31 3.51
N GLY A 8 12.25 6.69 4.55
CA GLY A 8 11.31 7.80 4.49
C GLY A 8 11.97 9.14 4.19
N LYS A 9 13.13 9.43 4.79
CA LYS A 9 13.92 10.62 4.49
C LYS A 9 14.46 10.62 3.06
N ALA A 10 14.98 9.48 2.59
CA ALA A 10 15.49 9.34 1.24
C ALA A 10 14.37 9.55 0.20
N SER A 11 13.20 8.94 0.41
CA SER A 11 12.02 9.14 -0.45
C SER A 11 11.58 10.61 -0.48
N ALA A 12 11.51 11.28 0.68
CA ALA A 12 11.13 12.68 0.77
C ALA A 12 12.08 13.59 0.00
N LYS A 13 13.39 13.34 0.12
CA LYS A 13 14.43 14.07 -0.64
C LYS A 13 14.25 13.86 -2.15
N ALA A 14 14.03 12.62 -2.59
CA ALA A 14 13.84 12.28 -4.00
C ALA A 14 12.56 12.88 -4.61
N GLN A 15 11.55 13.16 -3.78
CA GLN A 15 10.27 13.76 -4.16
C GLN A 15 10.21 15.27 -3.89
N HIS A 16 11.29 15.88 -3.37
CA HIS A 16 11.33 17.29 -2.96
C HIS A 16 10.25 17.68 -1.94
N LEU A 17 9.93 16.77 -1.01
CA LEU A 17 8.97 17.02 0.06
C LEU A 17 9.64 17.75 1.24
N PRO A 18 8.93 18.65 1.94
CA PRO A 18 9.46 19.38 3.08
C PRO A 18 9.70 18.47 4.31
N ALA A 19 9.02 17.33 4.39
CA ALA A 19 9.18 16.36 5.47
C ALA A 19 8.86 14.93 5.00
N PRO A 20 9.41 13.89 5.66
CA PRO A 20 9.07 12.49 5.38
C PRO A 20 7.60 12.17 5.61
N ILE A 21 6.99 11.54 4.60
CA ILE A 21 5.62 10.99 4.70
C ILE A 21 5.59 9.55 5.22
N THR A 22 6.76 8.93 5.36
CA THR A 22 6.99 7.58 5.90
C THR A 22 8.00 7.67 7.04
N SER A 23 7.67 7.07 8.18
CA SER A 23 8.55 6.94 9.35
C SER A 23 8.08 5.78 10.21
N ALA A 24 8.95 5.26 11.08
CA ALA A 24 8.59 4.17 11.99
C ALA A 24 7.39 4.54 12.88
N LEU A 25 7.37 5.78 13.41
CA LEU A 25 6.26 6.29 14.21
C LEU A 25 4.95 6.32 13.41
N ARG A 26 4.97 6.84 12.17
CA ARG A 26 3.76 6.87 11.32
C ARG A 26 3.27 5.47 10.98
N MET A 27 4.16 4.50 10.78
CA MET A 27 3.81 3.10 10.54
C MET A 27 3.18 2.44 11.77
N GLN A 28 3.58 2.81 12.99
CA GLN A 28 2.96 2.31 14.23
C GLN A 28 1.55 2.88 14.44
N SER A 29 1.33 4.15 14.09
CA SER A 29 0.05 4.83 14.29
C SER A 29 -0.97 4.61 13.17
N ASN A 30 -0.56 4.03 12.03
CA ASN A 30 -1.43 3.82 10.88
C ASN A 30 -1.50 2.34 10.48
N ARG A 31 -2.63 1.92 9.92
CA ARG A 31 -2.78 0.60 9.29
C ARG A 31 -2.16 0.58 7.88
N HIS A 32 -0.88 0.90 7.79
CA HIS A 32 -0.11 0.85 6.55
C HIS A 32 0.72 -0.42 6.48
N VAL A 33 0.97 -0.89 5.27
CA VAL A 33 1.89 -2.00 4.99
C VAL A 33 3.07 -1.42 4.20
N ILE A 34 4.28 -1.83 4.57
CA ILE A 34 5.50 -1.46 3.85
C ILE A 34 6.17 -2.71 3.30
N TYR A 35 6.41 -2.72 2.00
CA TYR A 35 7.18 -3.72 1.29
C TYR A 35 8.59 -3.17 1.09
N ILE A 36 9.62 -3.86 1.58
CA ILE A 36 11.01 -3.42 1.49
C ILE A 36 11.79 -4.40 0.61
N LEU A 37 12.45 -3.88 -0.41
CA LEU A 37 13.31 -4.67 -1.29
C LEU A 37 14.76 -4.58 -0.82
N LYS A 38 15.42 -5.74 -0.71
CA LYS A 38 16.80 -5.88 -0.27
C LYS A 38 17.60 -6.67 -1.31
N ASP A 39 18.76 -6.14 -1.68
CA ASP A 39 19.80 -6.91 -2.36
C ASP A 39 20.54 -7.77 -1.34
N THR A 40 20.45 -9.10 -1.51
CA THR A 40 21.14 -10.08 -0.67
C THR A 40 22.55 -10.42 -1.19
N SER A 41 22.86 -10.06 -2.43
CA SER A 41 24.11 -10.37 -3.12
C SER A 41 25.06 -9.16 -3.21
N ALA A 42 24.67 -8.02 -2.64
CA ALA A 42 25.45 -6.79 -2.64
C ALA A 42 26.88 -7.03 -2.13
N ARG A 43 27.87 -6.49 -2.86
CA ARG A 43 29.30 -6.57 -2.52
C ARG A 43 29.80 -5.26 -1.88
N PRO A 44 30.70 -5.32 -0.88
CA PRO A 44 31.30 -6.51 -0.28
C PRO A 44 30.28 -7.38 0.46
N ALA A 45 30.50 -8.70 0.47
CA ALA A 45 29.58 -9.67 1.06
C ALA A 45 29.32 -9.31 2.53
N GLY A 46 28.09 -8.89 2.82
CA GLY A 46 27.69 -8.35 4.12
C GLY A 46 26.22 -8.63 4.41
N LYS A 47 25.57 -7.77 5.21
CA LYS A 47 24.15 -7.94 5.62
C LYS A 47 23.13 -7.68 4.49
N GLY A 48 23.61 -7.40 3.28
CA GLY A 48 22.85 -6.92 2.13
C GLY A 48 22.55 -5.42 2.19
N ALA A 49 22.02 -4.89 1.10
CA ALA A 49 21.70 -3.47 0.95
C ALA A 49 20.21 -3.28 0.66
N ILE A 50 19.57 -2.29 1.28
CA ILE A 50 18.18 -1.96 0.97
C ILE A 50 18.14 -1.20 -0.35
N ILE A 51 17.34 -1.68 -1.30
CA ILE A 51 17.17 -1.11 -2.63
C ILE A 51 16.08 -0.03 -2.62
N GLY A 52 15.01 -0.25 -1.86
CA GLY A 52 13.87 0.66 -1.83
C GLY A 52 12.67 0.08 -1.10
N PHE A 53 11.54 0.77 -1.16
CA PHE A 53 10.31 0.36 -0.52
C PHE A 53 9.07 0.86 -1.25
N LEU A 54 7.94 0.22 -0.95
CA LEU A 54 6.59 0.58 -1.40
C LEU A 54 5.66 0.53 -0.18
N LYS A 55 5.02 1.65 0.14
CA LYS A 55 4.05 1.77 1.23
C LYS A 55 2.64 1.85 0.68
N VAL A 56 1.75 1.03 1.23
CA VAL A 56 0.33 0.98 0.86
C VAL A 56 -0.57 1.04 2.10
N GLY A 57 -1.84 1.39 1.89
CA GLY A 57 -2.83 1.36 2.96
C GLY A 57 -4.22 1.67 2.44
N TYR A 58 -5.24 1.10 3.09
CA TYR A 58 -6.63 1.43 2.79
C TYR A 58 -6.98 2.84 3.28
N LYS A 59 -7.71 3.59 2.46
CA LYS A 59 -8.16 4.96 2.78
C LYS A 59 -9.60 5.14 2.34
N LYS A 60 -10.43 5.69 3.22
CA LYS A 60 -11.75 6.19 2.84
C LYS A 60 -11.59 7.44 1.99
N LEU A 61 -12.09 7.40 0.78
CA LEU A 61 -12.01 8.47 -0.20
C LEU A 61 -13.41 8.77 -0.75
N PHE A 62 -13.68 10.05 -0.98
CA PHE A 62 -14.75 10.50 -1.85
C PHE A 62 -14.16 10.73 -3.23
N VAL A 63 -14.57 9.92 -4.20
CA VAL A 63 -14.06 9.93 -5.57
C VAL A 63 -15.17 10.25 -6.57
N LEU A 64 -14.81 10.92 -7.65
CA LEU A 64 -15.68 11.14 -8.80
C LEU A 64 -15.58 9.97 -9.76
N ASP A 65 -16.72 9.50 -10.26
CA ASP A 65 -16.80 8.59 -11.41
C ASP A 65 -16.83 9.36 -12.75
N ASP A 66 -16.96 8.62 -13.84
CA ASP A 66 -17.02 9.14 -15.21
C ASP A 66 -18.31 9.93 -15.52
N ARG A 67 -19.29 9.90 -14.61
CA ARG A 67 -20.56 10.64 -14.68
C ARG A 67 -20.58 11.81 -13.70
N GLU A 68 -19.42 12.18 -13.16
CA GLU A 68 -19.25 13.21 -12.14
C GLU A 68 -20.02 12.93 -10.83
N ALA A 69 -20.42 11.67 -10.59
CA ALA A 69 -21.08 11.28 -9.36
C ALA A 69 -20.05 11.05 -8.24
N HIS A 70 -20.39 11.52 -7.03
CA HIS A 70 -19.57 11.32 -5.85
C HIS A 70 -19.82 9.95 -5.23
N ASN A 71 -18.77 9.16 -5.09
CA ASN A 71 -18.82 7.81 -4.51
C ASN A 71 -17.90 7.74 -3.28
N GLU A 72 -18.41 7.25 -2.15
CA GLU A 72 -17.58 6.89 -0.99
C GLU A 72 -17.03 5.47 -1.17
N VAL A 73 -15.70 5.35 -1.15
CA VAL A 73 -14.99 4.09 -1.38
C VAL A 73 -13.83 3.95 -0.40
N GLU A 74 -13.38 2.71 -0.16
CA GLU A 74 -12.19 2.43 0.65
C GLU A 74 -11.18 1.57 -0.11
N PRO A 75 -10.51 2.10 -1.17
CA PRO A 75 -9.55 1.35 -1.98
C PRO A 75 -8.21 1.16 -1.26
N LEU A 76 -7.44 0.18 -1.73
CA LEU A 76 -6.02 0.11 -1.41
C LEU A 76 -5.30 1.26 -2.13
N CYS A 77 -4.54 2.04 -1.37
CA CYS A 77 -3.83 3.19 -1.90
C CYS A 77 -2.32 2.97 -1.93
N ILE A 78 -1.66 3.48 -2.97
CA ILE A 78 -0.21 3.66 -3.00
C ILE A 78 0.11 5.01 -2.33
N LEU A 79 0.87 4.97 -1.24
CA LEU A 79 1.05 6.12 -0.33
C LEU A 79 2.48 6.66 -0.30
N ASP A 80 3.47 5.85 -0.68
CA ASP A 80 4.86 6.25 -0.86
C ASP A 80 5.58 5.17 -1.64
N PHE A 81 6.46 5.53 -2.58
CA PHE A 81 7.17 4.57 -3.40
C PHE A 81 8.53 5.11 -3.83
N TYR A 82 9.59 4.41 -3.45
CA TYR A 82 10.95 4.85 -3.68
C TYR A 82 11.89 3.68 -3.96
N ILE A 83 12.73 3.86 -4.96
CA ILE A 83 13.87 3.01 -5.29
C ILE A 83 15.10 3.92 -5.28
N HIS A 84 16.17 3.45 -4.65
CA HIS A 84 17.42 4.18 -4.53
C HIS A 84 17.93 4.62 -5.91
N GLU A 85 18.39 5.87 -6.00
CA GLU A 85 18.68 6.57 -7.26
C GLU A 85 19.68 5.81 -8.13
N SER A 86 20.70 5.21 -7.52
CA SER A 86 21.76 4.47 -8.22
C SER A 86 21.27 3.23 -8.99
N VAL A 87 20.07 2.72 -8.65
CA VAL A 87 19.51 1.49 -9.23
C VAL A 87 18.09 1.70 -9.77
N GLN A 88 17.66 2.96 -9.95
CA GLN A 88 16.43 3.26 -10.68
C GLN A 88 16.53 2.76 -12.12
N ARG A 89 15.38 2.40 -12.72
CA ARG A 89 15.27 1.90 -14.11
C ARG A 89 15.87 0.50 -14.37
N HIS A 90 16.24 -0.25 -13.33
CA HIS A 90 16.75 -1.64 -13.44
C HIS A 90 15.67 -2.72 -13.17
N GLY A 91 14.39 -2.35 -13.15
CA GLY A 91 13.28 -3.29 -12.95
C GLY A 91 12.84 -3.52 -11.49
N HIS A 92 13.63 -3.09 -10.50
CA HIS A 92 13.31 -3.25 -9.06
C HIS A 92 11.96 -2.65 -8.65
N GLY A 93 11.57 -1.52 -9.24
CA GLY A 93 10.25 -0.94 -8.98
C GLY A 93 9.11 -1.87 -9.42
N ARG A 94 9.27 -2.56 -10.56
CA ARG A 94 8.28 -3.51 -11.06
C ARG A 94 8.24 -4.75 -10.20
N GLU A 95 9.40 -5.31 -9.83
CA GLU A 95 9.51 -6.44 -8.93
C GLU A 95 8.74 -6.20 -7.62
N LEU A 96 9.03 -5.07 -6.96
CA LEU A 96 8.39 -4.72 -5.69
C LEU A 96 6.89 -4.49 -5.83
N PHE A 97 6.47 -3.79 -6.89
CA PHE A 97 5.06 -3.51 -7.15
C PHE A 97 4.28 -4.79 -7.48
N GLN A 98 4.84 -5.69 -8.29
CA GLN A 98 4.23 -6.96 -8.63
C GLN A 98 4.08 -7.86 -7.39
N HIS A 99 5.09 -7.89 -6.52
CA HIS A 99 4.98 -8.60 -5.25
C HIS A 99 3.85 -8.04 -4.38
N MET A 100 3.73 -6.72 -4.29
CA MET A 100 2.64 -6.06 -3.56
C MET A 100 1.26 -6.44 -4.13
N LEU A 101 1.07 -6.35 -5.46
CA LEU A 101 -0.20 -6.72 -6.11
C LEU A 101 -0.60 -8.17 -5.78
N GLN A 102 0.34 -9.11 -5.84
CA GLN A 102 0.10 -10.52 -5.51
C GLN A 102 -0.29 -10.73 -4.04
N LYS A 103 0.39 -10.03 -3.12
CA LYS A 103 0.14 -10.16 -1.68
C LYS A 103 -1.18 -9.52 -1.26
N GLU A 104 -1.50 -8.36 -1.82
CA GLU A 104 -2.75 -7.65 -1.54
C GLU A 104 -3.94 -8.17 -2.37
N ARG A 105 -3.67 -8.99 -3.40
CA ARG A 105 -4.67 -9.60 -4.30
C ARG A 105 -5.57 -8.56 -4.97
N VAL A 106 -4.93 -7.54 -5.55
CA VAL A 106 -5.59 -6.46 -6.25
C VAL A 106 -5.01 -6.31 -7.65
N GLU A 107 -5.85 -5.87 -8.57
CA GLU A 107 -5.44 -5.48 -9.92
C GLU A 107 -4.99 -4.01 -9.92
N PRO A 108 -4.03 -3.62 -10.79
CA PRO A 108 -3.48 -2.27 -10.81
C PRO A 108 -4.52 -1.15 -10.93
N HIS A 109 -5.55 -1.36 -11.76
CA HIS A 109 -6.60 -0.37 -12.00
C HIS A 109 -7.54 -0.16 -10.79
N GLN A 110 -7.51 -1.05 -9.79
CA GLN A 110 -8.28 -0.92 -8.55
C GLN A 110 -7.60 -0.02 -7.50
N LEU A 111 -6.37 0.45 -7.78
CA LEU A 111 -5.59 1.27 -6.86
C LEU A 111 -5.93 2.75 -6.99
N ALA A 112 -5.88 3.46 -5.87
CA ALA A 112 -5.79 4.92 -5.84
C ALA A 112 -4.36 5.34 -5.48
N ILE A 113 -3.82 6.37 -6.12
CA ILE A 113 -2.43 6.81 -5.93
C ILE A 113 -2.41 8.20 -5.31
N ASP A 114 -1.80 8.36 -4.14
CA ASP A 114 -1.66 9.68 -3.48
C ASP A 114 -0.55 10.48 -4.18
N ARG A 115 -0.91 11.59 -4.85
CA ARG A 115 0.02 12.54 -5.50
C ARG A 115 1.13 11.86 -6.32
N PRO A 116 0.80 11.06 -7.35
CA PRO A 116 1.82 10.34 -8.12
C PRO A 116 2.85 11.28 -8.76
N SER A 117 4.13 10.96 -8.63
CA SER A 117 5.18 11.66 -9.35
C SER A 117 5.12 11.39 -10.86
N PRO A 118 5.68 12.27 -11.72
CA PRO A 118 5.77 12.00 -13.16
C PRO A 118 6.52 10.70 -13.50
N LYS A 119 7.49 10.29 -12.66
CA LYS A 119 8.18 9.00 -12.80
C LYS A 119 7.22 7.83 -12.55
N LEU A 120 6.34 7.94 -11.56
CA LEU A 120 5.37 6.92 -11.21
C LEU A 120 4.28 6.79 -12.28
N LEU A 121 3.74 7.90 -12.80
CA LEU A 121 2.76 7.86 -13.88
C LEU A 121 3.30 7.13 -15.12
N LYS A 122 4.52 7.46 -15.56
CA LYS A 122 5.19 6.75 -16.67
C LYS A 122 5.44 5.27 -16.37
N PHE A 123 5.73 4.92 -15.12
CA PHE A 123 5.91 3.54 -14.68
C PHE A 123 4.60 2.75 -14.75
N LEU A 124 3.50 3.34 -14.27
CA LEU A 124 2.18 2.71 -14.25
C LEU A 124 1.65 2.49 -15.67
N ASN A 125 1.79 3.47 -16.56
CA ASN A 125 1.44 3.31 -17.97
C ASN A 125 2.27 2.18 -18.62
N LYS A 126 3.61 2.24 -18.52
CA LYS A 126 4.50 1.25 -19.15
C LYS A 126 4.24 -0.19 -18.73
N HIS A 127 3.94 -0.44 -17.45
CA HIS A 127 3.91 -1.80 -16.90
C HIS A 127 2.50 -2.35 -16.69
N TYR A 128 1.49 -1.49 -16.60
CA TYR A 128 0.13 -1.88 -16.25
C TYR A 128 -0.92 -1.21 -17.13
N ASN A 129 -0.52 -0.50 -18.19
CA ASN A 129 -1.42 0.17 -19.14
C ASN A 129 -2.38 1.17 -18.47
N LEU A 130 -1.96 1.75 -17.35
CA LEU A 130 -2.71 2.79 -16.65
C LEU A 130 -2.36 4.16 -17.24
N GLU A 131 -3.14 4.60 -18.23
CA GLU A 131 -2.92 5.84 -18.97
C GLU A 131 -3.98 6.89 -18.66
N THR A 132 -5.25 6.58 -18.93
CA THR A 132 -6.35 7.53 -18.74
C THR A 132 -6.73 7.64 -17.26
N THR A 133 -6.66 8.86 -16.72
CA THR A 133 -7.06 9.15 -15.33
C THR A 133 -8.47 9.71 -15.27
N VAL A 134 -9.21 9.38 -14.21
CA VAL A 134 -10.49 10.05 -13.92
C VAL A 134 -10.20 11.28 -13.05
N PRO A 135 -10.52 12.52 -13.49
CA PRO A 135 -10.26 13.72 -12.72
C PRO A 135 -10.87 13.66 -11.31
N GLN A 136 -10.09 14.03 -10.30
CA GLN A 136 -10.52 14.04 -8.90
C GLN A 136 -10.35 15.44 -8.30
N VAL A 137 -11.20 15.78 -7.34
CA VAL A 137 -11.09 17.03 -6.55
C VAL A 137 -10.14 16.91 -5.35
N ASN A 138 -9.78 15.67 -5.00
CA ASN A 138 -8.81 15.38 -3.96
C ASN A 138 -7.41 15.19 -4.58
N ASN A 139 -6.40 14.86 -3.77
CA ASN A 139 -5.03 14.70 -4.25
C ASN A 139 -4.70 13.29 -4.77
N PHE A 140 -5.69 12.40 -4.82
CA PHE A 140 -5.52 11.05 -5.32
C PHE A 140 -5.80 10.99 -6.82
N VAL A 141 -5.08 10.11 -7.49
CA VAL A 141 -5.31 9.76 -8.89
C VAL A 141 -5.85 8.34 -8.95
N ILE A 142 -6.93 8.16 -9.69
CA ILE A 142 -7.47 6.85 -10.10
C ILE A 142 -7.46 6.78 -11.63
N PHE A 143 -7.48 5.56 -12.16
CA PHE A 143 -7.45 5.30 -13.59
C PHE A 143 -8.76 4.70 -14.08
N GLU A 144 -8.98 4.74 -15.39
CA GLU A 144 -10.06 3.99 -16.02
C GLU A 144 -10.07 2.52 -15.57
N GLY A 145 -11.27 1.97 -15.39
CA GLY A 145 -11.46 0.63 -14.85
C GLY A 145 -11.47 0.54 -13.31
N PHE A 146 -11.21 1.63 -12.59
CA PHE A 146 -11.31 1.66 -11.12
C PHE A 146 -12.68 1.20 -10.61
N PHE A 147 -13.75 1.65 -11.25
CA PHE A 147 -15.13 1.30 -10.89
C PHE A 147 -15.65 -0.01 -11.50
N ALA A 148 -14.85 -0.71 -12.33
CA ALA A 148 -15.30 -1.92 -13.03
C ALA A 148 -15.78 -3.04 -12.09
N HIS A 149 -15.29 -3.07 -10.85
CA HIS A 149 -15.63 -4.09 -9.85
C HIS A 149 -16.82 -3.71 -8.96
N GLN A 150 -17.28 -2.47 -8.94
CA GLN A 150 -18.46 -2.07 -8.17
C GLN A 150 -19.76 -2.63 -8.76
N HIS A 151 -19.73 -3.06 -10.01
CA HIS A 151 -20.83 -3.80 -10.65
C HIS A 151 -20.82 -5.30 -10.36
N ARG A 152 -19.88 -5.81 -9.55
CA ARG A 152 -19.84 -7.21 -9.14
C ARG A 152 -20.35 -7.33 -7.70
N PRO A 153 -21.24 -8.29 -7.37
CA PRO A 153 -21.69 -8.48 -6.00
C PRO A 153 -20.48 -8.71 -5.08
N PRO A 154 -20.44 -8.10 -3.89
CA PRO A 154 -19.25 -8.05 -3.05
C PRO A 154 -18.84 -9.46 -2.62
N THR A 155 -17.70 -9.94 -3.11
CA THR A 155 -17.03 -11.07 -2.50
C THR A 155 -16.43 -10.61 -1.18
N SER A 156 -16.90 -11.17 -0.07
CA SER A 156 -16.44 -10.81 1.28
C SER A 156 -14.91 -10.87 1.36
N SER A 157 -14.28 -9.73 1.68
CA SER A 157 -12.86 -9.70 2.04
C SER A 157 -12.64 -10.57 3.29
N LEU A 158 -11.74 -11.56 3.19
CA LEU A 158 -11.36 -12.44 4.30
C LEU A 158 -10.75 -11.69 5.51
N ARG A 159 -10.40 -10.41 5.35
CA ARG A 159 -9.88 -9.58 6.44
C ARG A 159 -10.99 -8.90 7.25
N ALA A 160 -12.19 -8.75 6.70
CA ALA A 160 -13.37 -8.28 7.44
C ALA A 160 -13.94 -9.38 8.36
N THR A 161 -13.81 -10.65 7.98
CA THR A 161 -14.35 -11.80 8.74
C THR A 161 -13.51 -12.23 9.94
N ARG A 162 -12.26 -11.77 10.09
CA ARG A 162 -11.44 -12.11 11.27
C ARG A 162 -11.87 -11.40 12.55
N HIS A 163 -12.63 -10.31 12.47
CA HIS A 163 -13.10 -9.59 13.66
C HIS A 163 -14.46 -10.07 14.19
N SER A 164 -15.25 -10.81 13.41
CA SER A 164 -16.54 -11.35 13.88
C SER A 164 -16.41 -12.63 14.70
N ARG A 165 -15.27 -13.34 14.66
CA ARG A 165 -15.06 -14.59 15.39
C ARG A 165 -14.34 -14.45 16.74
N ALA A 166 -13.87 -13.25 17.10
CA ALA A 166 -13.11 -13.01 18.33
C ALA A 166 -13.99 -12.64 19.55
N ALA A 167 -15.32 -12.66 19.41
CA ALA A 167 -16.27 -12.24 20.45
C ALA A 167 -17.07 -13.40 21.09
N VAL A 168 -16.68 -14.66 20.89
CA VAL A 168 -17.25 -15.79 21.64
C VAL A 168 -16.20 -16.22 22.67
N ALA A 169 -16.29 -15.63 23.86
CA ALA A 169 -15.56 -16.11 25.02
C ALA A 169 -16.18 -17.44 25.47
N ASP A 170 -15.35 -18.49 25.56
CA ASP A 170 -15.74 -19.77 26.15
C ASP A 170 -16.06 -19.58 27.65
N PRO A 171 -17.13 -20.21 28.18
CA PRO A 171 -17.41 -20.16 29.62
C PRO A 171 -16.39 -20.97 30.42
N ILE A 172 -15.88 -20.35 31.48
CA ILE A 172 -14.91 -20.90 32.44
C ILE A 172 -15.53 -22.13 33.17
N PRO A 173 -14.82 -23.28 33.29
CA PRO A 173 -15.33 -24.40 34.08
C PRO A 173 -15.13 -24.16 35.59
N ALA A 174 -16.18 -24.42 36.37
CA ALA A 174 -16.20 -24.30 37.83
C ALA A 174 -15.31 -25.36 38.51
N ALA A 175 -14.55 -24.94 39.52
CA ALA A 175 -13.67 -25.80 40.33
C ALA A 175 -14.46 -26.71 41.29
N PRO A 176 -13.95 -27.91 41.65
CA PRO A 176 -14.66 -28.82 42.54
C PRO A 176 -14.47 -28.44 44.01
N ALA A 177 -15.55 -28.58 44.79
CA ALA A 177 -15.57 -28.33 46.23
C ALA A 177 -14.77 -29.39 47.02
N ARG A 178 -13.91 -28.92 47.93
CA ARG A 178 -13.19 -29.74 48.92
C ARG A 178 -14.16 -30.20 50.01
N LYS A 179 -14.26 -31.52 50.24
CA LYS A 179 -14.94 -32.10 51.40
C LYS A 179 -14.08 -31.92 52.66
N LEU A 180 -14.72 -31.51 53.75
CA LEU A 180 -14.34 -31.83 55.13
C LEU A 180 -15.30 -32.92 55.63
#